data_AF-A0A2I1G5D2-F1
#
_entry.id   AF-A0A2I1G5D2-F1
#
_cell.length_a   1.000
_cell.length_b   1.000
_cell.length_c   1.000
_cell.angle_alpha   90.00
_cell.angle_beta   90.00
_cell.angle_gamma   90.00
#
_symmetry.space_group_name_H-M   'P 1'
#
loop_
_entity.id
_entity.type
_entity.pdbx_description
1 polymer ?
#
loop_
_entity_poly.entity_id
_entity_poly.type
_entity_poly.pdbx_seq_one_letter_code
_entity_poly.pdbx_strand_id
1 'polypeptide(L)'
;NRLWCRLAIPLLWENPFSSRYHKNYRYIEVYLYSLNDKRQLNEYGINLPSNPLFNYPSFIQHLDTHSINECIIRWLQSIKIKSYDAYDADKLYFIPKSLIKLFSEKEAKLRTLNFTYQYDYDNYIDIIISELVLQNSNLI
;
A
#
# COMPACT_ATOMS: atom_id res chain seq x y z
N ASN A 1 16.26 23.64 1.20
CA ASN A 1 17.60 23.01 1.32
C ASN A 1 17.48 21.53 0.90
N ARG A 2 18.03 21.15 -0.27
CA ARG A 2 17.76 19.86 -0.97
C ARG A 2 18.36 18.64 -0.25
N LEU A 3 19.43 18.83 0.51
CA LEU A 3 20.13 17.75 1.21
C LEU A 3 19.27 17.16 2.34
N TRP A 4 18.68 18.02 3.18
CA TRP A 4 17.82 17.59 4.27
C TRP A 4 16.61 16.79 3.78
N CYS A 5 16.00 17.19 2.66
CA CYS A 5 14.89 16.41 2.07
C CYS A 5 15.33 15.00 1.67
N ARG A 6 16.51 14.84 1.07
CA ARG A 6 17.02 13.52 0.67
C ARG A 6 17.28 12.59 1.85
N LEU A 7 17.62 13.13 3.02
CA LEU A 7 17.85 12.36 4.24
C LEU A 7 16.54 12.08 4.99
N ALA A 8 15.66 13.06 5.07
CA ALA A 8 14.42 12.95 5.83
C ALA A 8 13.36 12.08 5.12
N ILE A 9 13.27 12.15 3.79
CA ILE A 9 12.21 11.45 3.03
C ILE A 9 12.27 9.93 3.22
N PRO A 10 13.42 9.24 3.11
CA PRO A 10 13.47 7.81 3.37
C PRO A 10 13.00 7.43 4.78
N LEU A 11 13.36 8.23 5.80
CA LEU A 11 12.97 8.00 7.19
C LEU A 11 11.47 8.21 7.41
N LEU A 12 10.89 9.26 6.82
CA LEU A 12 9.45 9.54 6.94
C LEU A 12 8.58 8.49 6.25
N TRP A 13 9.12 7.80 5.24
CA TRP A 13 8.40 6.85 4.41
C TRP A 13 8.78 5.39 4.69
N GLU A 14 9.53 5.12 5.78
CA GLU A 14 9.92 3.76 6.13
C GLU A 14 8.78 2.90 6.67
N ASN A 15 7.78 3.53 7.30
CA ASN A 15 6.62 2.86 7.89
C ASN A 15 5.34 3.73 7.90
N PRO A 16 4.82 4.12 6.71
CA PRO A 16 3.67 5.03 6.62
C PRO A 16 2.33 4.40 7.06
N PHE A 17 2.25 3.06 7.12
CA PHE A 17 1.04 2.33 7.48
C PHE A 17 0.89 2.13 9.00
N SER A 18 1.92 2.43 9.80
CA SER A 18 1.91 2.21 11.26
C SER A 18 0.89 3.03 12.03
N SER A 19 0.53 4.23 11.54
CA SER A 19 -0.33 5.15 12.26
C SER A 19 -1.76 5.08 11.72
N ARG A 20 -2.60 4.36 12.47
CA ARG A 20 -4.04 4.18 12.22
C ARG A 20 -4.85 5.48 12.26
N TYR A 21 -4.25 6.59 12.68
CA TYR A 21 -4.93 7.87 12.91
C TYR A 21 -4.57 8.96 11.89
N HIS A 22 -3.85 8.62 10.81
CA HIS A 22 -3.65 9.56 9.72
C HIS A 22 -5.00 9.91 9.07
N LYS A 23 -5.44 11.17 9.24
CA LYS A 23 -6.63 11.67 8.54
C LYS A 23 -6.38 11.93 7.05
N ASN A 24 -5.11 11.92 6.63
CA ASN A 24 -4.69 12.20 5.28
C ASN A 24 -4.06 10.95 4.66
N TYR A 25 -4.82 10.29 3.80
CA TYR A 25 -4.43 9.07 3.09
C TYR A 25 -3.75 9.33 1.74
N ARG A 26 -3.36 10.58 1.42
CA ARG A 26 -2.68 10.92 0.16
C ARG A 26 -1.39 10.14 -0.07
N TYR A 27 -0.77 9.59 0.98
CA TYR A 27 0.39 8.71 0.83
C TYR A 27 0.05 7.41 0.08
N ILE A 28 -1.18 6.89 0.21
CA ILE A 28 -1.65 5.74 -0.57
C ILE A 28 -1.72 6.12 -2.06
N GLU A 29 -2.26 7.29 -2.37
CA GLU A 29 -2.33 7.80 -3.75
C GLU A 29 -0.94 7.93 -4.39
N VAL A 30 0.07 8.35 -3.61
CA VAL A 30 1.48 8.41 -4.04
C VAL A 30 2.00 7.03 -4.47
N TYR A 31 1.68 6.00 -3.70
CA TYR A 31 2.06 4.63 -4.06
C TYR A 31 1.30 4.12 -5.26
N LEU A 32 -0.02 4.30 -5.30
CA LEU A 32 -0.84 3.90 -6.44
C LEU A 32 -0.43 4.59 -7.73
N TYR A 33 0.05 5.83 -7.65
CA TYR A 33 0.59 6.51 -8.82
C TYR A 33 1.88 5.84 -9.33
N SER A 34 2.63 5.18 -8.47
CA SER A 34 3.88 4.51 -8.85
C SER A 34 3.65 3.12 -9.47
N LEU A 35 2.40 2.65 -9.58
CA LEU A 35 2.06 1.41 -10.27
C LEU A 35 2.33 1.49 -11.76
N ASN A 36 2.85 0.39 -12.32
CA ASN A 36 3.12 0.26 -13.76
C ASN A 36 1.82 0.19 -14.58
N ASP A 37 0.80 -0.50 -14.07
CA ASP A 37 -0.55 -0.55 -14.67
C ASP A 37 -1.58 0.06 -13.71
N LYS A 38 -2.38 0.97 -14.24
CA LYS A 38 -3.41 1.73 -13.53
C LYS A 38 -4.81 1.53 -14.12
N ARG A 39 -4.97 0.65 -15.11
CA ARG A 39 -6.25 0.42 -15.81
C ARG A 39 -7.37 0.04 -14.85
N GLN A 40 -7.12 -0.94 -13.97
CA GLN A 40 -8.09 -1.33 -12.94
C GLN A 40 -8.43 -0.20 -11.95
N LEU A 41 -7.48 0.66 -11.59
CA LEU A 41 -7.77 1.83 -10.74
C LEU A 41 -8.74 2.80 -11.43
N ASN A 42 -8.54 3.04 -12.73
CA ASN A 42 -9.43 3.88 -13.52
C ASN A 42 -10.84 3.26 -13.64
N GLU A 43 -10.93 1.94 -13.83
CA GLU A 43 -12.21 1.20 -13.83
C GLU A 43 -12.96 1.34 -12.50
N TYR A 44 -12.22 1.35 -11.38
CA TYR A 44 -12.78 1.60 -10.06
C TYR A 44 -13.13 3.08 -9.77
N GLY A 45 -12.91 3.98 -10.73
CA GLY A 45 -13.14 5.42 -10.59
C GLY A 45 -12.12 6.13 -9.69
N ILE A 46 -10.95 5.53 -9.46
CA ILE A 46 -9.89 6.07 -8.61
C ILE A 46 -9.01 6.99 -9.47
N ASN A 47 -9.11 8.30 -9.26
CA ASN A 47 -8.27 9.29 -9.91
C ASN A 47 -7.07 9.67 -9.03
N LEU A 48 -5.85 9.61 -9.58
CA LEU A 48 -4.59 9.82 -8.85
C LEU A 48 -3.97 11.18 -9.23
N PRO A 49 -3.98 12.18 -8.34
CA PRO A 49 -3.74 13.57 -8.73
C PRO A 49 -2.27 13.98 -8.89
N SER A 50 -1.27 13.16 -8.52
CA SER A 50 0.11 13.64 -8.44
C SER A 50 1.19 12.63 -8.84
N ASN A 51 2.16 13.10 -9.61
CA ASN A 51 3.41 12.40 -9.90
C ASN A 51 4.40 12.55 -8.72
N PRO A 52 4.92 11.45 -8.14
CA PRO A 52 5.87 11.54 -7.03
C PRO A 52 7.25 12.04 -7.47
N LEU A 53 7.87 12.84 -6.60
CA LEU A 53 9.23 13.38 -6.80
C LEU A 53 10.33 12.36 -6.48
N PHE A 54 10.02 11.33 -5.69
CA PHE A 54 10.95 10.31 -5.23
C PHE A 54 10.37 8.92 -5.47
N ASN A 55 11.23 7.90 -5.48
CA ASN A 55 10.80 6.50 -5.48
C ASN A 55 10.33 6.08 -4.08
N TYR A 56 9.21 6.65 -3.62
CA TYR A 56 8.65 6.38 -2.31
C TYR A 56 8.43 4.89 -2.00
N PRO A 57 7.99 4.04 -2.95
CA PRO A 57 7.88 2.60 -2.72
C PRO A 57 9.17 1.95 -2.19
N SER A 58 10.33 2.37 -2.68
CA SER A 58 11.64 1.80 -2.29
C SER A 58 12.06 2.13 -0.85
N PHE A 59 11.41 3.11 -0.21
CA PHE A 59 11.75 3.51 1.15
C PHE A 59 11.04 2.68 2.22
N ILE A 60 10.05 1.88 1.85
CA ILE A 60 9.36 0.97 2.77
C ILE A 60 10.37 0.01 3.42
N GLN A 61 10.34 -0.04 4.75
CA GLN A 61 11.14 -0.98 5.54
C GLN A 61 10.28 -1.82 6.49
N HIS A 62 9.05 -1.39 6.77
CA HIS A 62 8.17 -2.07 7.70
C HIS A 62 6.81 -2.30 7.03
N LEU A 63 6.40 -3.57 6.95
CA LEU A 63 5.09 -3.95 6.45
C LEU A 63 4.38 -4.81 7.49
N ASP A 64 3.12 -4.46 7.73
CA ASP A 64 2.17 -5.22 8.54
C ASP A 64 0.87 -5.31 7.74
N THR A 65 0.47 -6.54 7.41
CA THR A 65 -0.63 -6.77 6.47
C THR A 65 -1.97 -6.21 6.97
N HIS A 66 -2.25 -6.33 8.27
CA HIS A 66 -3.43 -5.73 8.89
C HIS A 66 -3.40 -4.20 8.78
N SER A 67 -2.27 -3.57 9.13
CA SER A 67 -2.13 -2.11 9.09
C SER A 67 -2.32 -1.54 7.68
N ILE A 68 -1.81 -2.23 6.66
CA ILE A 68 -2.02 -1.87 5.25
C ILE A 68 -3.51 -1.93 4.90
N ASN A 69 -4.18 -3.03 5.23
CA ASN A 69 -5.60 -3.23 4.95
C ASN A 69 -6.47 -2.18 5.65
N GLU A 70 -6.23 -1.93 6.94
CA GLU A 70 -6.92 -0.89 7.71
C GLU A 70 -6.77 0.50 7.07
N CYS A 71 -5.55 0.86 6.65
CA CYS A 71 -5.30 2.13 5.98
C CYS A 71 -6.05 2.24 4.65
N ILE A 72 -6.10 1.16 3.87
CA ILE A 72 -6.80 1.12 2.58
C ILE A 72 -8.31 1.23 2.76
N ILE A 73 -8.89 0.50 3.73
CA ILE A 73 -10.32 0.58 4.07
C ILE A 73 -10.69 2.03 4.38
N ARG A 74 -9.91 2.68 5.27
CA ARG A 74 -10.18 4.07 5.67
C ARG A 74 -9.95 5.06 4.54
N TRP A 75 -8.97 4.82 3.67
CA TRP A 75 -8.76 5.65 2.49
C TRP A 75 -9.93 5.56 1.51
N LEU A 76 -10.41 4.35 1.20
CA LEU A 76 -11.57 4.13 0.33
C LEU A 76 -12.81 4.85 0.86
N GLN A 77 -13.05 4.79 2.19
CA GLN A 77 -14.10 5.57 2.85
C GLN A 77 -13.91 7.09 2.66
N SER A 78 -12.67 7.57 2.75
CA SER A 78 -12.35 9.01 2.68
C SER A 78 -12.57 9.64 1.30
N ILE A 79 -12.32 8.89 0.22
CA ILE A 79 -12.48 9.38 -1.15
C ILE A 79 -13.93 9.31 -1.64
N LYS A 80 -14.88 8.97 -0.74
CA LYS A 80 -16.33 8.96 -0.99
C LYS A 80 -16.70 8.31 -2.33
N ILE A 81 -16.02 7.22 -2.69
CA ILE A 81 -16.51 6.34 -3.75
C ILE A 81 -17.82 5.78 -3.19
N LYS A 82 -18.93 6.44 -3.54
CA LYS A 82 -20.28 6.03 -3.21
C LYS A 82 -20.55 4.74 -3.98
N SER A 83 -20.18 3.59 -3.43
CA SER A 83 -20.92 2.39 -3.74
C SER A 83 -22.09 2.34 -2.78
N TYR A 84 -23.29 2.23 -3.34
CA TYR A 84 -24.49 1.85 -2.58
C TYR A 84 -24.38 0.43 -2.02
N ASP A 85 -23.33 -0.30 -2.39
CA ASP A 85 -23.05 -1.66 -1.94
C ASP A 85 -21.72 -1.68 -1.19
N ALA A 86 -21.75 -2.20 0.03
CA ALA A 86 -20.62 -2.31 0.95
C ALA A 86 -19.32 -2.75 0.25
N TYR A 87 -18.21 -2.05 0.55
CA TYR A 87 -16.82 -2.50 0.37
C TYR A 87 -16.64 -3.55 -0.73
N ASP A 88 -16.55 -3.10 -1.98
CA ASP A 88 -16.28 -3.96 -3.12
C ASP A 88 -15.06 -4.85 -2.81
N ALA A 89 -15.34 -6.14 -2.59
CA ALA A 89 -14.38 -7.17 -2.22
C ALA A 89 -13.19 -7.17 -3.18
N ASP A 90 -13.42 -6.80 -4.44
CA ASP A 90 -12.41 -6.71 -5.48
C ASP A 90 -11.43 -5.57 -5.21
N LYS A 91 -11.89 -4.42 -4.73
CA LYS A 91 -11.00 -3.28 -4.39
C LYS A 91 -10.17 -3.58 -3.15
N LEU A 92 -10.79 -4.17 -2.14
CA LEU A 92 -10.12 -4.60 -0.91
C LEU A 92 -9.09 -5.69 -1.17
N TYR A 93 -9.25 -6.46 -2.25
CA TYR A 93 -8.24 -7.41 -2.70
C TYR A 93 -7.13 -6.77 -3.55
N PHE A 94 -7.55 -6.02 -4.57
CA PHE A 94 -6.69 -5.54 -5.63
C PHE A 94 -5.67 -4.52 -5.12
N ILE A 95 -6.09 -3.58 -4.27
CA ILE A 95 -5.25 -2.47 -3.83
C ILE A 95 -4.09 -2.96 -2.94
N PRO A 96 -4.31 -3.70 -1.84
CA PRO A 96 -3.19 -4.19 -1.02
C PRO A 96 -2.22 -5.06 -1.81
N LYS A 97 -2.74 -5.96 -2.65
CA LYS A 97 -1.95 -6.82 -3.55
C LYS A 97 -1.06 -5.99 -4.48
N SER A 98 -1.62 -4.97 -5.11
CA SER A 98 -0.88 -4.08 -6.01
C SER A 98 0.22 -3.31 -5.29
N LEU A 99 -0.03 -2.84 -4.07
CA LEU A 99 0.97 -2.14 -3.27
C LEU A 99 2.13 -3.05 -2.87
N ILE A 100 1.83 -4.28 -2.46
CA ILE A 100 2.85 -5.27 -2.07
C ILE A 100 3.74 -5.64 -3.25
N LYS A 101 3.12 -5.93 -4.39
CA LYS A 101 3.83 -6.18 -5.64
C LYS A 101 4.71 -4.99 -6.03
N LEU A 102 4.18 -3.76 -5.93
CA LEU A 102 4.94 -2.55 -6.18
C LEU A 102 6.16 -2.41 -5.26
N PHE A 103 6.03 -2.68 -3.97
CA PHE A 103 7.16 -2.59 -3.04
C PHE A 103 8.26 -3.59 -3.38
N SER A 104 7.88 -4.81 -3.78
CA SER A 104 8.83 -5.81 -4.27
C SER A 104 9.51 -5.38 -5.58
N GLU A 105 8.74 -4.93 -6.58
CA GLU A 105 9.25 -4.46 -7.87
C GLU A 105 10.18 -3.24 -7.75
N LYS A 106 10.01 -2.44 -6.70
CA LYS A 106 10.85 -1.26 -6.40
C LYS A 106 11.97 -1.55 -5.40
N GLU A 107 12.24 -2.83 -5.13
CA GLU A 107 13.34 -3.32 -4.28
C GLU A 107 13.31 -2.73 -2.86
N ALA A 108 12.12 -2.60 -2.27
CA ALA A 108 11.97 -2.17 -0.89
C ALA A 108 12.73 -3.11 0.06
N LYS A 109 13.56 -2.55 0.93
CA LYS A 109 14.41 -3.32 1.86
C LYS A 109 13.71 -3.50 3.20
N LEU A 110 12.87 -4.51 3.29
CA LEU A 110 12.10 -4.81 4.50
C LEU A 110 13.01 -5.22 5.65
N ARG A 111 12.87 -4.51 6.78
CA ARG A 111 13.42 -4.87 8.09
C ARG A 111 12.43 -5.70 8.89
N THR A 112 11.13 -5.43 8.75
CA THR A 112 10.08 -6.20 9.42
C THR A 112 8.95 -6.51 8.46
N LEU A 113 8.48 -7.75 8.50
CA LEU A 113 7.29 -8.21 7.80
C LEU A 113 6.41 -8.96 8.79
N ASN A 114 5.24 -8.41 9.10
CA ASN A 114 4.31 -8.95 10.08
C ASN A 114 3.01 -9.39 9.41
N PHE A 115 2.51 -10.54 9.85
CA PHE A 115 1.23 -11.10 9.44
C PHE A 115 0.31 -11.14 10.65
N THR A 116 -0.49 -10.10 10.79
CA THR A 116 -1.44 -9.95 11.88
C THR A 116 -2.82 -10.41 11.39
N TYR A 117 -3.32 -11.51 11.97
CA TYR A 117 -4.62 -12.07 11.63
C TYR A 117 -5.76 -11.28 12.25
N GLN A 118 -6.86 -11.15 11.51
CA GLN A 118 -8.12 -10.64 12.01
C GLN A 118 -9.26 -11.50 11.44
N TYR A 119 -10.05 -12.08 12.36
CA TYR A 119 -11.09 -13.10 12.11
C TYR A 119 -12.18 -12.73 11.07
N ASP A 120 -12.28 -11.47 10.64
CA ASP A 120 -13.30 -11.02 9.68
C ASP A 120 -12.83 -11.02 8.21
N TYR A 121 -11.53 -11.20 7.93
CA TYR A 121 -10.93 -11.01 6.59
C TYR A 121 -10.01 -12.15 6.15
N ASP A 122 -10.27 -13.36 6.64
CA ASP A 122 -9.36 -14.51 6.57
C ASP A 122 -8.86 -14.86 5.14
N ASN A 123 -9.63 -14.60 4.08
CA ASN A 123 -9.21 -14.94 2.71
C ASN A 123 -8.17 -13.99 2.10
N TYR A 124 -8.06 -12.73 2.57
CA TYR A 124 -7.18 -11.74 1.93
C TYR A 124 -5.74 -11.81 2.44
N ILE A 125 -5.58 -12.11 3.72
CA ILE A 125 -4.29 -12.24 4.38
C ILE A 125 -3.50 -13.41 3.79
N ASP A 126 -4.15 -14.54 3.54
CA ASP A 126 -3.53 -15.74 2.97
C ASP A 126 -2.97 -15.50 1.56
N ILE A 127 -3.69 -14.75 0.72
CA ILE A 127 -3.22 -14.45 -0.64
C ILE A 127 -2.06 -13.45 -0.60
N ILE A 128 -2.15 -12.41 0.23
CA ILE A 128 -1.05 -11.46 0.44
C ILE A 128 0.21 -12.17 0.95
N ILE A 129 0.05 -13.08 1.92
CA ILE A 129 1.13 -13.94 2.42
C ILE A 129 1.74 -14.75 1.29
N SER A 130 0.91 -15.43 0.48
CA SER A 130 1.39 -16.28 -0.61
C SER A 130 2.23 -15.50 -1.63
N GLU A 131 1.83 -14.28 -1.96
CA GLU A 131 2.49 -13.45 -2.96
C GLU A 131 3.81 -12.85 -2.43
N LEU A 132 3.85 -12.49 -1.14
CA LEU A 132 5.07 -12.09 -0.44
C LEU A 132 6.07 -13.25 -0.32
N VAL A 133 5.61 -14.46 -0.03
CA VAL A 133 6.46 -15.65 0.04
C VAL A 133 7.05 -15.96 -1.34
N LEU A 134 6.25 -15.88 -2.41
CA LEU A 134 6.71 -16.08 -3.79
C LEU A 134 7.71 -15.02 -4.27
N GLN A 135 7.61 -13.79 -3.76
CA GLN A 135 8.56 -12.72 -4.11
C GLN A 135 9.87 -12.84 -3.33
N ASN A 136 9.83 -13.25 -2.07
CA ASN A 136 11.01 -13.44 -1.23
C ASN A 136 11.74 -14.78 -1.48
N SER A 137 11.10 -15.78 -2.13
CA SER A 137 11.78 -17.01 -2.52
C SER A 137 12.84 -16.82 -3.61
N ASN A 138 12.90 -15.64 -4.25
CA ASN A 138 13.99 -15.26 -5.15
C ASN A 138 15.19 -14.62 -4.42
N LEU A 139 15.16 -14.57 -3.09
CA LEU A 139 16.20 -14.02 -2.22
C LEU A 139 16.78 -15.05 -1.22
N ILE A 140 16.47 -16.34 -1.39
CA ILE A 140 17.12 -17.46 -0.68
C ILE A 140 18.10 -18.15 -1.62
#